data_AF-A0A3B9KZA6-F1
#
_entry.id   AF-A0A3B9KZA6-F1
#
_cell.length_a   1.000
_cell.length_b   1.000
_cell.length_c   1.000
_cell.angle_alpha   90.00
_cell.angle_beta   90.00
_cell.angle_gamma   90.00
#
_symmetry.space_group_name_H-M   'P 1'
#
loop_
_entity.id
_entity.type
_entity.pdbx_description
1 polymer ?
#
loop_
_entity_poly.entity_id
_entity_poly.type
_entity_poly.pdbx_seq_one_letter_code
_entity_poly.pdbx_strand_id
1 'polypeptide(L)'
;MTDWVVLVESANDISQAETPHKVLKVADYITKPALFSGRRPYILNLCRSYGYQSEGYYASLLAEARGHRVSPSVQTMVELSAKGLYKHALPDLGERLREAISKGAPEQESLFVAFSKPDTPGYERLAREVSDWFRVPALEVEFDPKSPHGIGRVRMVPPHKLKGARRDFFLEAMGTYTSGRISEPKTKAPAKWALAVLVDPNEKTSPSKPSSIKRLADVAAKMGVEVETIEPSDLTSLAEFDALFIRATTQIDN
;
A
#
# COMPACT_ATOMS: atom_id res chain seq x y z
N MET A 1 0.42 -22.49 1.93
CA MET A 1 0.00 -21.88 0.65
C MET A 1 -1.05 -20.85 1.01
N THR A 2 -0.96 -19.61 0.52
CA THR A 2 -1.94 -18.58 0.91
C THR A 2 -3.30 -18.97 0.34
N ASP A 3 -4.29 -19.09 1.21
CA ASP A 3 -5.67 -19.39 0.84
C ASP A 3 -6.34 -18.10 0.35
N TRP A 4 -6.57 -17.99 -0.95
CA TRP A 4 -7.15 -16.81 -1.58
C TRP A 4 -8.65 -16.98 -1.78
N VAL A 5 -9.40 -15.92 -1.48
CA VAL A 5 -10.84 -15.85 -1.71
C VAL A 5 -11.16 -14.54 -2.40
N VAL A 6 -11.86 -14.63 -3.52
CA VAL A 6 -12.28 -13.47 -4.30
C VAL A 6 -13.74 -13.16 -3.97
N LEU A 7 -14.01 -11.94 -3.50
CA LEU A 7 -15.37 -11.48 -3.24
C LEU A 7 -15.87 -10.61 -4.38
N VAL A 8 -17.08 -10.92 -4.85
CA VAL A 8 -17.79 -10.19 -5.90
C VAL A 8 -19.24 -9.91 -5.46
N GLU A 9 -19.86 -8.87 -6.00
CA GLU A 9 -21.30 -8.64 -5.80
C GLU A 9 -22.12 -9.51 -6.77
N SER A 10 -21.62 -9.71 -8.00
CA SER A 10 -22.22 -10.59 -9.01
C SER A 10 -21.21 -11.55 -9.63
N ALA A 11 -21.67 -12.75 -9.98
CA ALA A 11 -20.84 -13.76 -10.67
C ALA A 11 -20.41 -13.32 -12.08
N ASN A 12 -21.07 -12.30 -12.66
CA ASN A 12 -20.68 -11.70 -13.93
C ASN A 12 -19.52 -10.69 -13.78
N ASP A 13 -19.19 -10.26 -12.55
CA ASP A 13 -18.08 -9.33 -12.33
C ASP A 13 -16.75 -10.06 -12.51
N ILE A 14 -16.58 -11.18 -11.81
CA ILE A 14 -15.55 -12.20 -12.03
C ILE A 14 -16.17 -13.55 -11.72
N SER A 15 -16.06 -14.49 -12.65
CA SER A 15 -16.58 -15.83 -12.53
C SER A 15 -15.54 -16.80 -11.97
N GLN A 16 -16.00 -17.94 -11.44
CA GLN A 16 -15.11 -18.99 -10.95
C GLN A 16 -14.21 -19.59 -12.03
N ALA A 17 -14.57 -19.48 -13.31
CA ALA A 17 -13.75 -20.00 -14.42
C ALA A 17 -12.55 -19.08 -14.74
N GLU A 18 -12.60 -17.81 -14.34
CA GLU A 18 -11.57 -16.81 -14.63
C GLU A 18 -10.44 -16.80 -13.58
N THR A 19 -10.54 -17.60 -12.52
CA THR A 19 -9.53 -17.66 -11.47
C THR A 19 -9.52 -19.05 -10.80
N PRO A 20 -8.34 -19.59 -10.44
CA PRO A 20 -8.26 -20.82 -9.67
C PRO A 20 -8.72 -20.65 -8.22
N HIS A 21 -8.89 -19.40 -7.75
CA HIS A 21 -9.26 -19.08 -6.37
C HIS A 21 -10.77 -19.16 -6.17
N LYS A 22 -11.19 -19.43 -4.94
CA LYS A 22 -12.61 -19.52 -4.65
C LYS A 22 -13.28 -18.15 -4.81
N VAL A 23 -14.25 -18.06 -5.72
CA VAL A 23 -15.11 -16.89 -5.89
C VAL A 23 -16.36 -17.04 -5.02
N LEU A 24 -16.68 -16.01 -4.24
CA LEU A 24 -17.86 -15.95 -3.40
C LEU A 24 -18.59 -14.63 -3.58
N LYS A 25 -19.93 -14.68 -3.48
CA LYS A 25 -20.71 -13.47 -3.36
C LYS A 25 -20.48 -12.84 -1.99
N VAL A 26 -20.44 -11.52 -1.93
CA VAL A 26 -20.30 -10.77 -0.67
C VAL A 26 -21.41 -11.12 0.31
N ALA A 27 -22.65 -11.21 -0.17
CA ALA A 27 -23.80 -11.64 0.64
C ALA A 27 -23.55 -13.00 1.33
N ASP A 28 -22.97 -13.98 0.62
CA ASP A 28 -22.64 -15.29 1.19
C ASP A 28 -21.51 -15.17 2.22
N TYR A 29 -20.49 -14.36 1.94
CA TYR A 29 -19.38 -14.12 2.86
C TYR A 29 -19.84 -13.50 4.20
N ILE A 30 -20.81 -12.59 4.14
CA ILE A 30 -21.38 -11.94 5.33
C ILE A 30 -22.26 -12.93 6.10
N THR A 31 -23.18 -13.60 5.42
CA THR A 31 -24.25 -14.40 6.06
C THR A 31 -23.83 -15.81 6.50
N LYS A 32 -22.73 -16.36 5.97
CA LYS A 32 -22.29 -17.74 6.24
C LYS A 32 -20.91 -17.80 6.89
N PRO A 33 -20.73 -17.31 8.14
CA PRO A 33 -19.44 -17.30 8.83
C PRO A 33 -18.81 -18.68 9.00
N ALA A 34 -19.62 -19.74 9.11
CA ALA A 34 -19.16 -21.11 9.30
C ALA A 34 -18.26 -21.62 8.15
N LEU A 35 -18.36 -21.03 6.95
CA LEU A 35 -17.50 -21.37 5.81
C LEU A 35 -16.00 -21.10 6.05
N PHE A 36 -15.69 -20.24 7.02
CA PHE A 36 -14.32 -19.80 7.32
C PHE A 36 -13.85 -20.19 8.73
N SER A 37 -14.58 -21.06 9.43
CA SER A 37 -14.20 -21.51 10.77
C SER A 37 -12.79 -22.11 10.77
N GLY A 38 -11.90 -21.56 11.60
CA GLY A 38 -10.50 -21.99 11.69
C GLY A 38 -9.60 -21.63 10.50
N ARG A 39 -10.10 -20.88 9.52
CA ARG A 39 -9.32 -20.41 8.35
C ARG A 39 -9.05 -18.91 8.44
N ARG A 40 -7.94 -18.47 7.86
CA ARG A 40 -7.56 -17.04 7.75
C ARG A 40 -7.14 -16.73 6.31
N PRO A 41 -8.09 -16.71 5.36
CA PRO A 41 -7.79 -16.45 3.97
C PRO A 41 -7.28 -15.02 3.74
N TYR A 42 -6.69 -14.81 2.58
CA TYR A 42 -6.52 -13.49 2.00
C TYR A 42 -7.72 -13.19 1.09
N ILE A 43 -8.50 -12.19 1.48
CA ILE A 43 -9.68 -11.72 0.79
C ILE A 43 -9.26 -10.68 -0.27
N LEU A 44 -9.50 -10.99 -1.53
CA LEU A 44 -9.49 -10.00 -2.61
C LEU A 44 -10.92 -9.47 -2.76
N ASN A 45 -11.15 -8.28 -2.22
CA ASN A 45 -12.44 -7.62 -2.27
C ASN A 45 -12.55 -6.85 -3.60
N LEU A 46 -13.31 -7.41 -4.54
CA LEU A 46 -13.48 -6.89 -5.90
C LEU A 46 -14.90 -6.35 -6.14
N CYS A 47 -15.50 -5.81 -5.07
CA CYS A 47 -16.83 -5.22 -5.10
C CYS A 47 -16.95 -4.04 -6.05
N ARG A 48 -18.19 -3.65 -6.35
CA ARG A 48 -18.51 -2.57 -7.28
C ARG A 48 -18.38 -1.20 -6.63
N SER A 49 -18.59 -1.13 -5.31
CA SER A 49 -18.45 0.09 -4.52
C SER A 49 -17.71 -0.15 -3.22
N TYR A 50 -16.86 0.81 -2.85
CA TYR A 50 -16.12 0.86 -1.60
C TYR A 50 -16.54 2.05 -0.72
N GLY A 51 -17.61 2.74 -1.09
CA GLY A 51 -18.14 3.85 -0.30
C GLY A 51 -18.64 3.39 1.07
N TYR A 52 -18.71 4.32 2.02
CA TYR A 52 -19.30 4.04 3.33
C TYR A 52 -20.69 3.41 3.17
N GLN A 53 -20.97 2.38 3.98
CA GLN A 53 -22.18 1.55 3.93
C GLN A 53 -22.38 0.69 2.66
N SER A 54 -21.40 0.61 1.75
CA SER A 54 -21.48 -0.35 0.64
C SER A 54 -21.24 -1.78 1.12
N GLU A 55 -21.69 -2.76 0.33
CA GLU A 55 -21.36 -4.18 0.56
C GLU A 55 -19.84 -4.41 0.61
N GLY A 56 -19.09 -3.77 -0.28
CA GLY A 56 -17.63 -3.84 -0.29
C GLY A 56 -17.00 -3.31 0.99
N TYR A 57 -17.48 -2.19 1.53
CA TYR A 57 -17.00 -1.62 2.79
C TYR A 57 -17.25 -2.59 3.95
N TYR A 58 -18.47 -3.11 4.07
CA TYR A 58 -18.81 -4.08 5.12
C TYR A 58 -18.05 -5.39 4.99
N ALA A 59 -17.78 -5.86 3.77
CA ALA A 59 -16.99 -7.07 3.54
C ALA A 59 -15.57 -6.94 4.09
N SER A 60 -14.89 -5.81 3.85
CA SER A 60 -13.55 -5.58 4.39
C SER A 60 -13.55 -5.38 5.90
N LEU A 61 -14.52 -4.64 6.45
CA LEU A 61 -14.64 -4.46 7.90
C LEU A 61 -14.83 -5.80 8.62
N LEU A 62 -15.69 -6.66 8.07
CA LEU A 62 -15.96 -7.97 8.62
C LEU A 62 -14.77 -8.94 8.44
N ALA A 63 -14.01 -8.81 7.35
CA ALA A 63 -12.78 -9.56 7.16
C ALA A 63 -11.73 -9.21 8.21
N GLU A 64 -11.51 -7.92 8.47
CA GLU A 64 -10.58 -7.44 9.51
C GLU A 64 -11.00 -7.93 10.90
N ALA A 65 -12.29 -7.81 11.25
CA ALA A 65 -12.82 -8.31 12.52
C ALA A 65 -12.65 -9.83 12.71
N ARG A 66 -12.62 -10.60 11.61
CA ARG A 66 -12.37 -12.06 11.62
C ARG A 66 -10.88 -12.41 11.60
N GLY A 67 -9.98 -11.42 11.54
CA GLY A 67 -8.53 -11.64 11.40
C GLY A 67 -8.15 -12.21 10.02
N HIS A 68 -8.99 -12.04 9.00
CA HIS A 68 -8.63 -12.33 7.62
C HIS A 68 -7.81 -11.17 7.07
N ARG A 69 -6.85 -11.47 6.18
CA ARG A 69 -6.21 -10.40 5.40
C ARG A 69 -7.18 -9.95 4.32
N VAL A 70 -7.25 -8.66 4.03
CA VAL A 70 -8.14 -8.14 2.99
C VAL A 70 -7.48 -7.02 2.20
N SER A 71 -7.77 -6.96 0.91
CA SER A 71 -7.39 -5.87 0.01
C SER A 71 -8.58 -5.49 -0.88
N PRO A 72 -9.01 -4.21 -0.91
CA PRO A 72 -8.55 -3.12 -0.04
C PRO A 72 -9.01 -3.25 1.43
N SER A 73 -8.25 -2.70 2.37
CA SER A 73 -8.64 -2.55 3.78
C SER A 73 -9.64 -1.40 3.96
N VAL A 74 -10.35 -1.37 5.10
CA VAL A 74 -11.28 -0.27 5.42
C VAL A 74 -10.53 1.07 5.48
N GLN A 75 -9.35 1.08 6.09
CA GLN A 75 -8.50 2.26 6.17
C GLN A 75 -8.17 2.80 4.77
N THR A 76 -7.73 1.93 3.86
CA THR A 76 -7.43 2.32 2.48
C THR A 76 -8.67 2.87 1.77
N MET A 77 -9.84 2.26 1.95
CA MET A 77 -11.08 2.75 1.32
C MET A 77 -11.41 4.18 1.76
N VAL A 78 -11.27 4.46 3.06
CA VAL A 78 -11.48 5.80 3.63
C VAL A 78 -10.42 6.76 3.11
N GLU A 79 -9.16 6.36 3.13
CA GLU A 79 -8.04 7.18 2.67
C GLU A 79 -8.21 7.60 1.20
N LEU A 80 -8.54 6.67 0.30
CA LEU A 80 -8.75 6.97 -1.11
C LEU A 80 -10.11 7.65 -1.41
N SER A 81 -10.98 7.86 -0.42
CA SER A 81 -12.28 8.51 -0.63
C SER A 81 -12.18 10.01 -0.92
N ALA A 82 -11.10 10.66 -0.47
CA ALA A 82 -10.88 12.09 -0.67
C ALA A 82 -9.40 12.42 -0.81
N LYS A 83 -9.05 13.26 -1.80
CA LYS A 83 -7.65 13.66 -2.08
C LYS A 83 -6.91 14.23 -0.87
N GLY A 84 -7.64 14.88 0.05
CA GLY A 84 -7.07 15.44 1.27
C GLY A 84 -6.43 14.41 2.21
N LEU A 85 -6.90 13.16 2.18
CA LEU A 85 -6.54 12.13 3.16
C LEU A 85 -5.22 11.42 2.82
N TYR A 86 -4.86 11.31 1.53
CA TYR A 86 -3.60 10.73 1.06
C TYR A 86 -2.55 11.76 0.62
N LYS A 87 -2.67 13.02 1.07
CA LYS A 87 -1.72 14.08 0.71
C LYS A 87 -0.27 13.74 1.03
N HIS A 88 -0.05 12.98 2.10
CA HIS A 88 1.26 12.56 2.57
C HIS A 88 1.97 11.60 1.61
N ALA A 89 1.24 10.85 0.78
CA ALA A 89 1.81 9.96 -0.24
C ALA A 89 2.23 10.73 -1.52
N LEU A 90 1.66 11.91 -1.79
CA LEU A 90 1.85 12.63 -3.06
C LEU A 90 3.30 13.00 -3.39
N PRO A 91 4.16 13.42 -2.44
CA PRO A 91 5.56 13.71 -2.72
C PRO A 91 6.30 12.52 -3.32
N ASP A 92 6.19 11.34 -2.70
CA ASP A 92 6.86 10.11 -3.15
C ASP A 92 6.32 9.66 -4.51
N LEU A 93 5.00 9.68 -4.69
CA LEU A 93 4.37 9.36 -5.98
C LEU A 93 4.82 10.32 -7.08
N GLY A 94 4.91 11.62 -6.79
CA GLY A 94 5.38 12.60 -7.75
C GLY A 94 6.85 12.47 -8.11
N GLU A 95 7.71 12.07 -7.17
CA GLU A 95 9.11 11.74 -7.48
C GLU A 95 9.18 10.56 -8.46
N ARG A 96 8.39 9.50 -8.24
CA ARG A 96 8.32 8.36 -9.18
C ARG A 96 7.77 8.74 -10.54
N LEU A 97 6.78 9.63 -10.59
CA LEU A 97 6.25 10.16 -11.84
C LEU A 97 7.33 10.94 -12.61
N ARG A 98 8.04 11.87 -11.96
CA ARG A 98 9.16 12.62 -12.57
C ARG A 98 10.26 11.69 -13.06
N GLU A 99 10.60 10.67 -12.27
CA GLU A 99 11.60 9.67 -12.65
C GLU A 99 11.19 8.92 -13.92
N ALA A 100 9.92 8.49 -14.02
CA ALA A 100 9.39 7.82 -15.20
C ALA A 100 9.47 8.71 -16.44
N ILE A 101 9.01 9.96 -16.34
CA ILE A 101 9.06 10.94 -17.44
C ILE A 101 10.50 11.21 -17.88
N SER A 102 11.44 11.40 -16.94
CA SER A 102 12.85 11.65 -17.27
C SER A 102 13.53 10.48 -18.00
N LYS A 103 12.98 9.26 -17.87
CA LYS A 103 13.46 8.04 -18.51
C LYS A 103 12.77 7.75 -19.84
N GLY A 104 11.91 8.67 -20.31
CA GLY A 104 11.21 8.54 -21.58
C GLY A 104 9.95 7.69 -21.51
N ALA A 105 9.31 7.57 -20.34
CA ALA A 105 7.97 7.00 -20.28
C ALA A 105 7.00 7.83 -21.15
N PRO A 106 6.04 7.19 -21.84
CA PRO A 106 5.11 7.87 -22.73
C PRO A 106 4.24 8.87 -21.96
N GLU A 107 3.93 10.00 -22.57
CA GLU A 107 3.02 11.00 -22.00
C GLU A 107 1.58 10.46 -21.99
N GLN A 108 0.89 10.62 -20.86
CA GLN A 108 -0.47 10.15 -20.67
C GLN A 108 -1.19 10.99 -19.60
N GLU A 109 -2.51 11.04 -19.66
CA GLU A 109 -3.32 11.78 -18.67
C GLU A 109 -3.62 10.94 -17.41
N SER A 110 -3.53 9.62 -17.52
CA SER A 110 -3.77 8.71 -16.40
C SER A 110 -3.04 7.39 -16.60
N LEU A 111 -2.75 6.71 -15.50
CA LEU A 111 -2.13 5.39 -15.45
C LEU A 111 -3.05 4.41 -14.74
N PHE A 112 -3.46 3.34 -15.42
CA PHE A 112 -4.15 2.24 -14.77
C PHE A 112 -3.12 1.27 -14.18
N VAL A 113 -3.32 0.89 -12.92
CA VAL A 113 -2.45 -0.06 -12.22
C VAL A 113 -3.31 -1.19 -11.68
N ALA A 114 -2.95 -2.43 -12.01
CA ALA A 114 -3.56 -3.64 -11.47
C ALA A 114 -2.48 -4.47 -10.77
N PHE A 115 -2.66 -4.76 -9.49
CA PHE A 115 -1.72 -5.57 -8.69
C PHE A 115 -0.24 -5.17 -8.88
N SER A 116 0.05 -3.88 -8.71
CA SER A 116 1.39 -3.29 -8.89
C SER A 116 1.97 -3.30 -10.31
N LYS A 117 1.21 -3.72 -11.32
CA LYS A 117 1.60 -3.64 -12.74
C LYS A 117 0.92 -2.45 -13.42
N PRO A 118 1.67 -1.59 -14.11
CA PRO A 118 1.09 -0.53 -14.95
C PRO A 118 0.55 -1.12 -16.26
N ASP A 119 -0.53 -0.54 -16.79
CA ASP A 119 -1.00 -0.84 -18.15
C ASP A 119 -0.09 -0.26 -19.24
N THR A 120 0.78 0.68 -18.87
CA THR A 120 1.70 1.36 -19.78
C THR A 120 3.16 1.16 -19.34
N PRO A 121 4.05 0.66 -20.23
CA PRO A 121 5.46 0.46 -19.92
C PRO A 121 6.18 1.75 -19.50
N GLY A 122 7.18 1.62 -18.63
CA GLY A 122 7.99 2.73 -18.12
C GLY A 122 7.50 3.31 -16.79
N TYR A 123 6.31 2.93 -16.33
CA TYR A 123 5.72 3.36 -15.07
C TYR A 123 5.83 2.33 -13.93
N GLU A 124 6.66 1.29 -14.05
CA GLU A 124 6.70 0.15 -13.11
C GLU A 124 7.15 0.55 -11.70
N ARG A 125 7.94 1.62 -11.56
CA ARG A 125 8.33 2.15 -10.25
C ARG A 125 7.17 2.90 -9.59
N LEU A 126 6.44 3.72 -10.35
CA LEU A 126 5.26 4.42 -9.87
C LEU A 126 4.14 3.44 -9.50
N ALA A 127 3.90 2.41 -10.33
CA ALA A 127 2.91 1.38 -10.09
C ALA A 127 3.18 0.58 -8.80
N ARG A 128 4.46 0.30 -8.49
CA ARG A 128 4.85 -0.31 -7.22
C ARG A 128 4.65 0.63 -6.04
N GLU A 129 5.15 1.86 -6.13
CA GLU A 129 5.03 2.85 -5.06
C GLU A 129 3.56 3.10 -4.68
N VAL A 130 2.68 3.34 -5.65
CA VAL A 130 1.25 3.56 -5.40
C VAL A 130 0.56 2.32 -4.80
N SER A 131 1.01 1.12 -5.17
CA SER A 131 0.49 -0.12 -4.61
C SER A 131 1.02 -0.42 -3.22
N ASP A 132 2.24 0.02 -2.89
CA ASP A 132 2.81 -0.09 -1.56
C ASP A 132 2.10 0.83 -0.56
N TRP A 133 1.74 2.04 -1.00
CA TRP A 133 0.92 2.99 -0.24
C TRP A 133 -0.48 2.45 0.03
N PHE A 134 -1.24 2.12 -1.03
CA PHE A 134 -2.68 1.88 -0.87
C PHE A 134 -3.07 0.40 -0.80
N ARG A 135 -2.24 -0.52 -1.32
CA ARG A 135 -2.51 -1.97 -1.32
C ARG A 135 -3.91 -2.34 -1.85
N VAL A 136 -4.26 -1.83 -3.02
CA VAL A 136 -5.54 -2.12 -3.69
C VAL A 136 -5.37 -3.00 -4.92
N PRO A 137 -6.36 -3.83 -5.28
CA PRO A 137 -6.27 -4.71 -6.45
C PRO A 137 -6.12 -3.94 -7.77
N ALA A 138 -6.83 -2.82 -7.91
CA ALA A 138 -6.73 -1.94 -9.06
C ALA A 138 -7.02 -0.48 -8.70
N LEU A 139 -6.24 0.42 -9.30
CA LEU A 139 -6.41 1.86 -9.18
C LEU A 139 -6.08 2.58 -10.48
N GLU A 140 -6.46 3.84 -10.54
CA GLU A 140 -6.09 4.77 -11.59
C GLU A 140 -5.43 5.98 -10.93
N VAL A 141 -4.27 6.35 -11.45
CA VAL A 141 -3.54 7.56 -11.08
C VAL A 141 -3.74 8.57 -12.19
N GLU A 142 -4.53 9.60 -11.94
CA GLU A 142 -4.73 10.73 -12.85
C GLU A 142 -3.56 11.70 -12.67
N PHE A 143 -2.93 12.10 -13.76
CA PHE A 143 -1.84 13.07 -13.79
C PHE A 143 -2.39 14.46 -14.07
N ASP A 144 -1.87 15.45 -13.36
CA ASP A 144 -2.23 16.85 -13.55
C ASP A 144 -0.99 17.72 -13.33
N PRO A 145 -0.41 18.29 -14.39
CA PRO A 145 0.76 19.16 -14.29
C PRO A 145 0.55 20.40 -13.40
N LYS A 146 -0.70 20.80 -13.19
CA LYS A 146 -1.06 21.94 -12.31
C LYS A 146 -1.17 21.53 -10.84
N SER A 147 -1.34 20.24 -10.57
CA SER A 147 -1.40 19.74 -9.21
C SER A 147 -0.01 19.69 -8.59
N PRO A 148 0.13 19.97 -7.28
CA PRO A 148 1.37 19.72 -6.55
C PRO A 148 1.82 18.27 -6.79
N HIS A 149 3.09 18.10 -7.15
CA HIS A 149 3.72 16.81 -7.46
C HIS A 149 3.25 16.13 -8.76
N GLY A 150 2.42 16.77 -9.59
CA GLY A 150 1.96 16.20 -10.87
C GLY A 150 0.84 15.16 -10.75
N ILE A 151 0.35 14.89 -9.54
CA ILE A 151 -0.68 13.89 -9.27
C ILE A 151 -2.03 14.59 -9.04
N GLY A 152 -2.94 14.40 -10.00
CA GLY A 152 -4.30 14.91 -9.97
C GLY A 152 -5.17 14.14 -8.99
N ARG A 153 -5.23 12.81 -9.11
CA ARG A 153 -6.07 11.96 -8.25
C ARG A 153 -5.57 10.53 -8.24
N VAL A 154 -5.69 9.85 -7.10
CA VAL A 154 -5.60 8.39 -7.03
C VAL A 154 -6.99 7.87 -6.68
N ARG A 155 -7.49 6.90 -7.44
CA ARG A 155 -8.81 6.29 -7.20
C ARG A 155 -8.78 4.79 -7.41
N MET A 156 -9.51 4.05 -6.58
CA MET A 156 -9.74 2.62 -6.83
C MET A 156 -10.57 2.42 -8.10
N VAL A 157 -10.28 1.36 -8.84
CA VAL A 157 -11.04 0.97 -10.02
C VAL A 157 -11.68 -0.40 -9.78
N PRO A 158 -13.01 -0.44 -9.57
CA PRO A 158 -13.73 -1.69 -9.44
C PRO A 158 -13.65 -2.55 -10.71
N PRO A 159 -13.38 -3.87 -10.61
CA PRO A 159 -13.22 -4.72 -11.79
C PRO A 159 -14.43 -4.80 -12.72
N HIS A 160 -15.66 -4.60 -12.22
CA HIS A 160 -16.87 -4.56 -13.06
C HIS A 160 -16.87 -3.42 -14.09
N LYS A 161 -16.04 -2.37 -13.92
CA LYS A 161 -15.89 -1.27 -14.88
C LYS A 161 -14.89 -1.60 -15.99
N LEU A 162 -14.08 -2.65 -15.83
CA LEU A 162 -13.05 -3.04 -16.77
C LEU A 162 -13.67 -3.85 -17.93
N LYS A 163 -13.29 -3.50 -19.16
CA LYS A 163 -13.75 -4.14 -20.39
C LYS A 163 -12.59 -4.33 -21.36
N GLY A 164 -12.71 -5.32 -22.25
CA GLY A 164 -11.72 -5.62 -23.29
C GLY A 164 -10.31 -5.79 -22.71
N ALA A 165 -9.31 -5.21 -23.38
CA ALA A 165 -7.90 -5.33 -23.01
C ALA A 165 -7.58 -4.94 -21.55
N ARG A 166 -8.28 -3.95 -20.97
CA ARG A 166 -8.07 -3.58 -19.56
C ARG A 166 -8.55 -4.67 -18.59
N ARG A 167 -9.61 -5.41 -18.94
CA ARG A 167 -10.07 -6.56 -18.16
C ARG A 167 -9.09 -7.71 -18.27
N ASP A 168 -8.65 -8.02 -19.49
CA ASP A 168 -7.71 -9.11 -19.74
C ASP A 168 -6.40 -8.87 -18.97
N PHE A 169 -5.88 -7.64 -19.04
CA PHE A 169 -4.71 -7.21 -18.27
C PHE A 169 -4.91 -7.38 -16.75
N PHE A 170 -6.08 -6.97 -16.21
CA PHE A 170 -6.37 -7.13 -14.79
C PHE A 170 -6.39 -8.61 -14.35
N LEU A 171 -7.01 -9.48 -15.14
CA LEU A 171 -7.07 -10.92 -14.84
C LEU A 171 -5.68 -11.57 -14.90
N GLU A 172 -4.86 -11.20 -15.89
CA GLU A 172 -3.46 -11.67 -15.98
C GLU A 172 -2.62 -11.18 -14.79
N ALA A 173 -2.77 -9.90 -14.41
CA ALA A 173 -2.10 -9.31 -13.26
C ALA A 173 -2.51 -10.01 -11.95
N MET A 174 -3.81 -10.29 -11.77
CA MET A 174 -4.33 -11.06 -10.63
C MET A 174 -3.74 -12.47 -10.60
N GLY A 175 -3.72 -13.17 -11.73
CA GLY A 175 -3.12 -14.49 -11.85
C GLY A 175 -1.66 -14.51 -11.45
N THR A 176 -0.88 -13.51 -11.91
CA THR A 176 0.54 -13.35 -11.53
C THR A 176 0.70 -13.04 -10.04
N TYR A 177 -0.11 -12.12 -9.51
CA TYR A 177 -0.05 -11.68 -8.11
C TYR A 177 -0.36 -12.82 -7.14
N THR A 178 -1.29 -13.68 -7.53
CA THR A 178 -1.78 -14.77 -6.69
C THR A 178 -1.09 -16.11 -6.91
N SER A 179 -0.30 -16.26 -7.98
CA SER A 179 0.51 -17.46 -8.25
C SER A 179 1.77 -17.53 -7.38
N GLY A 180 2.30 -16.39 -6.96
CA GLY A 180 3.35 -16.31 -5.96
C GLY A 180 2.82 -16.66 -4.56
N ARG A 181 3.68 -17.22 -3.70
CA ARG A 181 3.46 -17.05 -2.25
C ARG A 181 3.46 -15.54 -2.01
N ILE A 182 2.33 -14.95 -1.61
CA ILE A 182 2.41 -13.69 -0.85
C ILE A 182 3.35 -14.05 0.29
N SER A 183 4.55 -13.47 0.28
CA SER A 183 5.34 -13.48 1.50
C SER A 183 4.40 -12.90 2.53
N GLU A 184 4.10 -13.65 3.59
CA GLU A 184 3.66 -13.02 4.83
C GLU A 184 4.56 -11.79 4.97
N PRO A 185 4.01 -10.58 5.23
CA PRO A 185 4.88 -9.51 5.70
C PRO A 185 5.72 -10.21 6.74
N LYS A 186 7.04 -10.30 6.53
CA LYS A 186 7.89 -11.00 7.49
C LYS A 186 7.44 -10.38 8.79
N THR A 187 6.83 -11.18 9.66
CA THR A 187 6.67 -10.77 11.04
C THR A 187 8.12 -10.62 11.42
N LYS A 188 8.66 -9.41 11.26
CA LYS A 188 9.95 -9.07 11.80
C LYS A 188 9.77 -9.55 13.21
N ALA A 189 10.60 -10.50 13.64
CA ALA A 189 10.64 -10.82 15.05
C ALA A 189 10.62 -9.45 15.75
N PRO A 190 9.64 -9.20 16.64
CA PRO A 190 9.50 -7.87 17.25
C PRO A 190 10.90 -7.47 17.66
N ALA A 191 11.30 -6.27 17.25
CA ALA A 191 12.66 -5.85 17.49
C ALA A 191 12.92 -6.02 18.98
N LYS A 192 14.00 -6.72 19.30
CA LYS A 192 14.35 -7.00 20.68
C LYS A 192 14.81 -5.73 21.39
N TRP A 193 15.27 -4.76 20.60
CA TRP A 193 15.80 -3.50 21.07
C TRP A 193 15.34 -2.37 20.16
N ALA A 194 15.15 -1.19 20.72
CA ALA A 194 14.79 0.05 20.02
C ALA A 194 15.94 1.07 20.09
N LEU A 195 16.31 1.64 18.96
CA LEU A 195 17.32 2.67 18.81
C LEU A 195 16.66 3.96 18.33
N ALA A 196 16.67 4.98 19.18
CA ALA A 196 16.35 6.34 18.79
C ALA A 196 17.51 6.94 17.99
N VAL A 197 17.23 7.57 16.85
CA VAL A 197 18.20 8.33 16.07
C VAL A 197 17.76 9.79 16.06
N LEU A 198 18.44 10.62 16.85
CA LEU A 198 18.14 12.05 16.91
C LEU A 198 18.61 12.74 15.64
N VAL A 199 17.66 13.34 14.91
CA VAL A 199 17.88 14.14 13.71
C VAL A 199 17.14 15.45 13.87
N ASP A 200 17.80 16.56 13.57
CA ASP A 200 17.11 17.84 13.42
C ASP A 200 16.79 18.07 11.93
N PRO A 201 15.51 18.02 11.51
CA PRO A 201 15.13 18.26 10.12
C PRO A 201 15.39 19.69 9.66
N ASN A 202 15.57 20.64 10.59
CA ASN A 202 15.84 22.04 10.29
C ASN A 202 17.34 22.35 10.14
N GLU A 203 18.23 21.37 10.35
CA GLU A 203 19.67 21.56 10.18
C GLU A 203 20.05 21.75 8.71
N LYS A 204 20.59 22.95 8.41
CA LYS A 204 21.12 23.29 7.08
C LYS A 204 22.29 22.39 6.64
N THR A 205 23.07 21.91 7.61
CA THR A 205 24.24 21.03 7.38
C THR A 205 24.17 19.79 8.24
N SER A 206 23.12 18.98 8.03
CA SER A 206 22.95 17.74 8.78
C SER A 206 24.15 16.79 8.57
N PRO A 207 24.64 16.11 9.63
CA PRO A 207 25.78 15.21 9.52
C PRO A 207 25.45 13.92 8.73
N SER A 208 24.17 13.62 8.52
CA SER A 208 23.69 12.45 7.78
C SER A 208 22.68 12.83 6.70
N LYS A 209 22.77 12.16 5.55
CA LYS A 209 21.68 12.20 4.56
C LYS A 209 20.53 11.28 5.01
N PRO A 210 19.27 11.57 4.66
CA PRO A 210 18.14 10.68 4.95
C PRO A 210 18.35 9.24 4.45
N SER A 211 19.02 9.07 3.30
CA SER A 211 19.37 7.75 2.76
C SER A 211 20.36 6.98 3.63
N SER A 212 21.25 7.66 4.36
CA SER A 212 22.17 7.03 5.32
C SER A 212 21.43 6.52 6.55
N ILE A 213 20.44 7.29 7.05
CA ILE A 213 19.60 6.87 8.18
C ILE A 213 18.71 5.69 7.78
N LYS A 214 18.13 5.72 6.56
CA LYS A 214 17.39 4.56 6.02
C LYS A 214 18.26 3.31 5.93
N ARG A 215 19.50 3.45 5.45
CA ARG A 215 20.45 2.34 5.39
C ARG A 215 20.84 1.82 6.77
N LEU A 216 20.97 2.69 7.78
CA LEU A 216 21.16 2.30 9.17
C LEU A 216 19.97 1.45 9.66
N ALA A 217 18.74 1.91 9.44
CA ALA A 217 17.53 1.18 9.79
C ALA A 217 17.43 -0.19 9.10
N ASP A 218 17.78 -0.27 7.82
CA ASP A 218 17.79 -1.52 7.05
C ASP A 218 18.81 -2.54 7.59
N VAL A 219 19.96 -2.09 8.08
CA VAL A 219 20.99 -2.95 8.70
C VAL A 219 20.58 -3.35 10.12
N ALA A 220 20.14 -2.39 10.93
CA ALA A 220 19.68 -2.61 12.30
C ALA A 220 18.52 -3.61 12.36
N ALA A 221 17.57 -3.51 11.43
CA ALA A 221 16.44 -4.44 11.34
C ALA A 221 16.89 -5.90 11.11
N LYS A 222 18.00 -6.13 10.40
CA LYS A 222 18.57 -7.49 10.23
C LYS A 222 19.21 -8.03 11.51
N MET A 223 19.52 -7.14 12.45
CA MET A 223 20.10 -7.45 13.76
C MET A 223 19.04 -7.51 14.87
N GLY A 224 17.76 -7.33 14.54
CA GLY A 224 16.66 -7.32 15.51
C GLY A 224 16.56 -6.02 16.30
N VAL A 225 17.08 -4.92 15.76
CA VAL A 225 16.98 -3.56 16.33
C VAL A 225 16.03 -2.73 15.48
N GLU A 226 15.03 -2.11 16.11
CA GLU A 226 14.15 -1.13 15.48
C GLU A 226 14.78 0.24 15.57
N VAL A 227 14.73 0.99 14.48
CA VAL A 227 15.31 2.31 14.39
C VAL A 227 14.19 3.29 14.15
N GLU A 228 14.03 4.22 15.07
CA GLU A 228 13.09 5.32 14.96
C GLU A 228 13.86 6.63 14.95
N THR A 229 13.53 7.52 14.02
CA THR A 229 14.08 8.86 14.00
C THR A 229 13.26 9.73 14.95
N ILE A 230 13.94 10.39 15.88
CA ILE A 230 13.32 11.33 16.81
C ILE A 230 13.84 12.74 16.56
N GLU A 231 13.01 13.75 16.80
CA GLU A 231 13.40 15.16 16.74
C GLU A 231 13.74 15.69 18.14
N PRO A 232 14.39 16.86 18.28
CA PRO A 232 14.64 17.46 19.59
C PRO A 232 13.38 17.66 20.44
N SER A 233 12.20 17.84 19.82
CA SER A 233 10.91 17.91 20.50
C SER A 233 10.48 16.59 21.15
N ASP A 234 11.01 15.47 20.67
CA ASP A 234 10.59 14.12 21.07
C ASP A 234 11.50 13.54 22.16
N LEU A 235 12.46 14.30 22.68
CA LEU A 235 13.38 13.83 23.73
C LEU A 235 12.67 13.30 24.99
N THR A 236 11.40 13.67 25.20
CA THR A 236 10.57 13.13 26.29
C THR A 236 10.22 11.66 26.12
N SER A 237 10.18 11.12 24.90
CA SER A 237 9.95 9.69 24.63
C SER A 237 11.23 8.86 24.69
N LEU A 238 12.38 9.47 25.00
CA LEU A 238 13.68 8.77 24.97
C LEU A 238 13.74 7.54 25.89
N ALA A 239 12.96 7.54 26.97
CA ALA A 239 12.86 6.42 27.90
C ALA A 239 12.23 5.15 27.27
N GLU A 240 11.61 5.25 26.10
CA GLU A 240 11.01 4.14 25.35
C GLU A 240 12.07 3.37 24.53
N PHE A 241 13.30 3.89 24.44
CA PHE A 241 14.38 3.33 23.61
C PHE A 241 15.52 2.75 24.47
N ASP A 242 16.16 1.69 23.98
CA ASP A 242 17.33 1.07 24.62
C ASP A 242 18.63 1.86 24.38
N ALA A 243 18.67 2.66 23.32
CA ALA A 243 19.84 3.44 22.95
C ALA A 243 19.46 4.72 22.19
N LEU A 244 20.35 5.71 22.25
CA LEU A 244 20.29 6.95 21.49
C LEU A 244 21.51 7.07 20.57
N PHE A 245 21.27 7.35 19.30
CA PHE A 245 22.30 7.73 18.35
C PHE A 245 22.08 9.15 17.85
N ILE A 246 22.99 10.06 18.22
CA ILE A 246 22.88 11.48 17.90
C ILE A 246 23.47 11.73 16.50
N ARG A 247 22.61 12.16 15.56
CA ARG A 247 22.97 12.62 14.22
C ARG A 247 22.46 14.05 13.98
N ALA A 248 22.60 14.87 15.02
CA ALA A 248 22.42 16.31 14.98
C ALA A 248 23.78 16.98 15.27
N THR A 249 23.98 18.18 14.72
CA THR A 249 25.06 19.07 15.10
C THR A 249 24.89 19.49 16.56
N THR A 250 25.84 19.12 17.40
CA THR A 250 25.94 19.69 18.75
C THR A 250 26.48 21.10 18.59
N GLN A 251 25.62 22.12 18.66
CA GLN A 251 26.12 23.48 18.84
C GLN A 251 26.88 23.50 20.17
N ILE A 252 28.20 23.64 20.08
CA ILE A 252 29.01 23.95 21.24
C ILE A 252 28.83 25.46 21.42
N ASP A 253 27.96 25.86 22.34
CA ASP A 253 28.01 27.22 22.88
C ASP A 253 29.32 27.35 23.66
N ASN A 254 30.25 28.12 23.12
CA ASN A 254 31.38 28.69 23.88
C ASN A 254 31.05 30.13 24.25
#